data_AF-A0A961RXG0-F1
#
_entry.id   AF-A0A961RXG0-F1
#
_cell.length_a   1.000
_cell.length_b   1.000
_cell.length_c   1.000
_cell.angle_alpha   90.00
_cell.angle_beta   90.00
_cell.angle_gamma   90.00
#
_symmetry.space_group_name_H-M   'P 1'
#
loop_
_entity.id
_entity.type
_entity.pdbx_description
1 polymer ?
#
loop_
_entity_poly.entity_id
_entity_poly.type
_entity_poly.pdbx_seq_one_letter_code
_entity_poly.pdbx_strand_id
1 'polypeptide(L)'
;MLCPVTIHSVFSSAECEHIIALAQDEASGGFETARLVGGVLHGNIRRARISWLDEEKGAAWVLERIVKMVAEVNRNQFDFVLEEFGERMQVAAYDGDAGGHFDWHSDIGD
;
A
#
# COMPACT_ATOMS: atom_id res chain seq x y z
N MET A 1 -19.76 16.24 2.73
CA MET A 1 -19.36 14.99 3.41
C MET A 1 -18.59 14.18 2.39
N LEU A 2 -17.33 13.83 2.65
CA LEU A 2 -16.58 12.94 1.77
C LEU A 2 -17.22 11.55 1.88
N CYS A 3 -17.63 10.98 0.75
CA CYS A 3 -18.17 9.63 0.70
C CYS A 3 -17.07 8.72 0.14
N PRO A 4 -16.39 7.92 0.97
CA PRO A 4 -15.37 7.00 0.45
C PRO A 4 -16.02 5.92 -0.42
N VAL A 5 -15.36 5.55 -1.51
CA VAL A 5 -15.73 4.36 -2.29
C VAL A 5 -15.06 3.16 -1.62
N THR A 6 -15.84 2.13 -1.29
CA THR A 6 -15.33 0.89 -0.68
C THR A 6 -15.67 -0.30 -1.56
N ILE A 7 -14.67 -1.15 -1.81
CA ILE A 7 -14.83 -2.42 -2.51
C ILE A 7 -14.45 -3.52 -1.52
N HIS A 8 -15.37 -4.44 -1.29
CA HIS A 8 -15.15 -5.56 -0.37
C HIS A 8 -14.55 -6.76 -1.10
N SER A 9 -13.75 -7.55 -0.38
CA SER A 9 -13.27 -8.85 -0.84
C SER A 9 -12.49 -8.81 -2.16
N VAL A 10 -11.68 -7.77 -2.37
CA VAL A 10 -10.76 -7.67 -3.53
C VAL A 10 -9.78 -8.85 -3.58
N PHE A 11 -9.37 -9.31 -2.40
CA PHE A 11 -8.51 -10.48 -2.21
C PHE A 11 -9.19 -11.47 -1.25
N SER A 12 -9.05 -12.75 -1.54
CA SER A 12 -9.40 -13.82 -0.62
C SER A 12 -8.40 -13.93 0.53
N SER A 13 -8.74 -14.63 1.62
CA SER A 13 -7.82 -14.84 2.74
C SER A 13 -6.50 -15.50 2.32
N ALA A 14 -6.56 -16.51 1.44
CA ALA A 14 -5.37 -17.19 0.92
C ALA A 14 -4.49 -16.26 0.06
N GLU A 15 -5.11 -15.34 -0.68
CA GLU A 15 -4.37 -14.32 -1.44
C GLU A 15 -3.75 -13.27 -0.54
N CYS A 16 -4.43 -12.86 0.54
CA CYS A 16 -3.84 -11.99 1.56
C CYS A 16 -2.63 -12.64 2.24
N GLU A 17 -2.72 -13.92 2.59
CA GLU A 17 -1.59 -14.70 3.12
C GLU A 17 -0.42 -14.75 2.13
N HIS A 18 -0.71 -14.93 0.84
CA HIS A 18 0.31 -14.91 -0.20
C HIS A 18 0.96 -13.52 -0.35
N ILE A 19 0.19 -12.44 -0.31
CA ILE A 19 0.72 -11.06 -0.35
C ILE A 19 1.63 -10.80 0.87
N ILE A 20 1.23 -11.27 2.06
CA ILE A 20 2.05 -11.16 3.27
C ILE A 20 3.37 -11.94 3.10
N ALA A 21 3.32 -13.16 2.54
CA ALA A 21 4.51 -13.95 2.28
C ALA A 21 5.46 -13.26 1.29
N LEU A 22 4.94 -12.66 0.21
CA LEU A 22 5.73 -11.87 -0.74
C LEU A 22 6.41 -10.66 -0.06
N ALA A 23 5.71 -9.97 0.85
CA ALA A 23 6.27 -8.84 1.59
C ALA A 23 7.35 -9.25 2.62
N GLN A 24 7.28 -10.49 3.12
CA GLN A 24 8.26 -11.05 4.06
C GLN A 24 9.50 -11.63 3.35
N ASP A 25 9.45 -11.83 2.04
CA ASP A 25 10.57 -12.37 1.29
C ASP A 25 11.70 -11.35 1.19
N GLU A 26 12.81 -11.63 1.88
CA GLU A 26 14.02 -10.82 1.87
C GLU A 26 14.65 -10.75 0.47
N ALA A 27 14.48 -11.77 -0.38
CA ALA A 27 14.95 -11.70 -1.77
C ALA A 27 14.16 -10.65 -2.58
N SER A 28 12.95 -10.33 -2.14
CA SER A 28 12.06 -9.31 -2.70
C SER A 28 12.21 -7.94 -2.01
N GLY A 29 13.12 -7.82 -1.03
CA GLY A 29 13.43 -6.58 -0.32
C GLY A 29 13.04 -6.59 1.16
N GLY A 30 12.18 -7.53 1.58
CA GLY A 30 11.78 -7.68 2.98
C GLY A 30 11.09 -6.43 3.56
N PHE A 31 11.04 -6.38 4.90
CA PHE A 31 10.46 -5.25 5.63
C PHE A 31 11.55 -4.33 6.20
N GLU A 32 11.44 -3.04 5.90
CA GLU A 32 12.32 -1.99 6.42
C GLU A 32 11.57 -1.02 7.34
N THR A 33 12.27 -0.22 8.14
CA THR A 33 11.62 0.82 8.96
C THR A 33 11.04 1.93 8.07
N ALA A 34 9.76 2.23 8.25
CA ALA A 34 9.06 3.26 7.48
C ALA A 34 9.63 4.65 7.72
N ARG A 35 9.69 5.47 6.66
CA ARG A 35 10.14 6.87 6.70
C ARG A 35 9.03 7.79 6.18
N LEU A 36 9.15 9.09 6.47
CA LEU A 36 8.29 10.12 5.90
C LEU A 36 8.82 10.61 4.53
N VAL A 37 8.01 11.42 3.84
CA VAL A 37 8.42 12.17 2.65
C VAL A 37 9.72 12.93 2.93
N GLY A 38 10.70 12.85 2.01
CA GLY A 38 12.05 13.40 2.22
C GLY A 38 13.00 12.49 3.01
N GLY A 39 12.58 11.28 3.36
CA GLY A 39 13.45 10.26 3.97
C GLY A 39 13.68 10.44 5.47
N VAL A 40 12.95 11.34 6.14
CA VAL A 40 13.15 11.62 7.56
C VAL A 40 12.41 10.60 8.43
N LEU A 41 13.10 10.08 9.45
CA LEU A 41 12.52 9.18 10.44
C LEU A 41 11.92 9.98 11.60
N HIS A 42 10.59 10.05 11.68
CA HIS A 42 9.87 10.64 12.81
C HIS A 42 8.94 9.60 13.43
N GLY A 43 9.47 8.81 14.36
CA GLY A 43 8.73 7.72 15.03
C GLY A 43 7.55 8.14 15.91
N ASN A 44 7.34 9.46 16.10
CA ASN A 44 6.16 10.05 16.73
C ASN A 44 5.04 10.36 15.74
N ILE A 45 5.35 10.40 14.44
CA ILE A 45 4.39 10.67 13.36
C ILE A 45 4.03 9.35 12.68
N ARG A 46 5.04 8.53 12.34
CA ARG A 46 4.85 7.20 11.75
C ARG A 46 5.77 6.19 12.39
N ARG A 47 5.20 5.10 12.89
CA ARG A 47 5.92 3.93 13.39
C ARG A 47 5.37 2.68 12.72
N ALA A 48 6.05 2.26 11.67
CA ALA A 48 5.68 1.07 10.90
C ALA A 48 6.93 0.44 10.30
N ARG A 49 6.77 -0.79 9.80
CA ARG A 49 7.67 -1.37 8.80
C ARG A 49 6.98 -1.37 7.45
N ILE A 50 7.73 -1.17 6.37
CA ILE A 50 7.22 -1.20 5.00
C ILE A 50 8.01 -2.19 4.17
N SER A 51 7.31 -2.88 3.27
CA SER A 51 7.89 -3.66 2.20
C SER A 51 7.30 -3.18 0.88
N TRP A 52 8.11 -3.17 -0.18
CA TRP A 52 7.66 -2.83 -1.52
C TRP A 52 7.58 -4.11 -2.33
N LEU A 53 6.39 -4.43 -2.81
CA LEU A 53 6.20 -5.60 -3.65
C LEU A 53 6.86 -5.37 -5.02
N ASP A 54 7.44 -6.43 -5.56
CA ASP A 54 8.19 -6.43 -6.82
C ASP A 54 7.43 -7.28 -7.85
N GLU A 55 6.97 -6.66 -8.93
CA GLU A 55 6.19 -7.35 -9.97
C GLU A 55 7.01 -8.46 -10.64
N GLU A 56 8.33 -8.26 -10.78
CA GLU A 56 9.24 -9.24 -11.37
C GLU A 56 9.46 -10.46 -10.46
N LYS A 57 9.09 -10.34 -9.17
CA LYS A 57 9.20 -11.40 -8.15
C LYS A 57 7.85 -11.96 -7.73
N GLY A 58 6.89 -11.92 -8.63
CA GLY A 58 5.61 -12.63 -8.47
C GLY A 58 4.49 -11.80 -7.87
N ALA A 59 4.69 -10.50 -7.65
CA ALA A 59 3.61 -9.61 -7.21
C ALA A 59 2.77 -9.00 -8.36
N ALA A 60 3.10 -9.27 -9.63
CA ALA A 60 2.42 -8.68 -10.79
C ALA A 60 0.88 -8.83 -10.75
N TRP A 61 0.38 -9.99 -10.31
CA TRP A 61 -1.06 -10.26 -10.19
C TRP A 61 -1.79 -9.35 -9.18
N VAL A 62 -1.07 -8.88 -8.16
CA VAL A 62 -1.60 -7.94 -7.16
C VAL A 62 -1.78 -6.58 -7.81
N LEU A 63 -0.76 -6.10 -8.54
CA LEU A 63 -0.80 -4.83 -9.25
C LEU A 63 -1.92 -4.83 -10.29
N GLU A 64 -1.96 -5.85 -11.15
CA GLU A 64 -2.98 -5.99 -12.19
C GLU A 64 -4.40 -5.90 -11.61
N ARG A 65 -4.64 -6.54 -10.45
CA ARG A 65 -5.94 -6.52 -9.79
C ARG A 65 -6.28 -5.14 -9.24
N ILE A 66 -5.34 -4.50 -8.53
CA ILE A 66 -5.53 -3.15 -7.97
C ILE A 66 -5.78 -2.14 -9.09
N VAL A 67 -4.95 -2.15 -10.13
CA VAL A 67 -5.08 -1.26 -11.30
C VAL A 67 -6.44 -1.41 -11.97
N LYS A 68 -6.90 -2.65 -12.18
CA LYS A 68 -8.22 -2.92 -12.77
C LYS A 68 -9.34 -2.32 -11.93
N MET A 69 -9.30 -2.51 -10.62
CA MET A 69 -10.32 -1.98 -9.70
C MET A 69 -10.30 -0.45 -9.64
N VAL A 70 -9.12 0.16 -9.53
CA VAL A 70 -8.97 1.62 -9.51
C VAL A 70 -9.48 2.22 -10.82
N ALA A 71 -9.15 1.63 -11.97
CA ALA A 71 -9.63 2.11 -13.26
C ALA A 71 -11.15 2.01 -13.40
N GLU A 72 -11.77 0.95 -12.88
CA GLU A 72 -13.23 0.81 -12.85
C GLU A 72 -13.90 1.85 -11.97
N VAL A 73 -13.41 2.02 -10.74
CA VAL A 73 -13.92 3.04 -9.81
C VAL A 73 -13.75 4.44 -10.37
N ASN A 74 -12.58 4.75 -10.93
CA ASN A 74 -12.30 6.06 -11.51
C ASN A 74 -13.29 6.40 -12.62
N ARG A 75 -13.52 5.50 -13.59
CA ARG A 75 -14.49 5.70 -14.68
C ARG A 75 -15.93 5.91 -14.20
N ASN A 76 -16.30 5.29 -13.08
CA ASN A 76 -17.67 5.31 -12.60
C ASN A 76 -17.97 6.43 -11.59
N GLN A 77 -16.95 7.00 -10.93
CA GLN A 77 -17.14 7.88 -9.77
C GLN A 77 -16.33 9.19 -9.79
N PHE A 78 -15.16 9.22 -10.43
CA PHE A 78 -14.21 10.32 -10.24
C PHE A 78 -13.78 11.02 -11.53
N ASP A 79 -13.66 10.28 -12.63
CA ASP A 79 -13.29 10.79 -13.96
C ASP A 79 -11.92 11.51 -14.00
N PHE A 80 -10.94 11.04 -13.22
CA PHE A 80 -9.57 11.53 -13.33
C PHE A 80 -8.90 11.03 -14.61
N VAL A 81 -8.05 11.86 -15.21
CA VAL A 81 -7.12 11.42 -16.25
C VAL A 81 -5.93 10.74 -15.58
N LEU A 82 -5.98 9.41 -15.49
CA LEU A 82 -4.90 8.60 -14.93
C LEU A 82 -4.00 8.10 -16.05
N GLU A 83 -2.71 8.45 -15.99
CA GLU A 83 -1.73 8.05 -17.01
C GLU A 83 -0.94 6.80 -16.58
N GLU A 84 -0.56 6.72 -15.30
CA GLU A 84 0.25 5.62 -14.78
C GLU A 84 0.08 5.43 -13.26
N PHE A 85 0.68 4.36 -12.75
CA PHE A 85 0.93 4.15 -11.32
C PHE A 85 2.44 4.31 -11.10
N GLY A 86 2.85 5.50 -10.65
CA GLY A 86 4.27 5.89 -10.55
C GLY A 86 5.03 5.31 -9.35
N GLU A 87 4.37 4.56 -8.48
CA GLU A 87 4.98 3.95 -7.29
C GLU A 87 4.69 2.45 -7.21
N ARG A 88 5.65 1.70 -6.66
CA ARG A 88 5.48 0.28 -6.36
C ARG A 88 4.42 0.09 -5.27
N MET A 89 3.83 -1.10 -5.20
CA MET A 89 2.87 -1.41 -4.15
C MET A 89 3.56 -1.53 -2.80
N GLN A 90 3.10 -0.77 -1.80
CA GLN A 90 3.62 -0.80 -0.44
C GLN A 90 2.74 -1.66 0.48
N VAL A 91 3.36 -2.60 1.19
CA VAL A 91 2.76 -3.30 2.33
C VAL A 91 3.31 -2.68 3.62
N ALA A 92 2.42 -2.17 4.48
CA ALA A 92 2.79 -1.59 5.76
C ALA A 92 2.38 -2.49 6.93
N ALA A 93 3.32 -2.79 7.82
CA ALA A 93 3.11 -3.56 9.04
C ALA A 93 3.23 -2.66 10.27
N TYR A 94 2.17 -2.62 11.08
CA TYR A 94 2.09 -1.87 12.33
C TYR A 94 2.07 -2.86 13.50
N ASP A 95 3.09 -2.80 14.35
CA ASP A 95 3.22 -3.66 15.51
C ASP A 95 2.62 -2.97 16.74
N GLY A 96 1.55 -3.54 17.29
CA GLY A 96 0.84 -2.99 18.45
C GLY A 96 1.69 -2.93 19.72
N ASP A 97 2.56 -3.92 19.96
CA ASP A 97 3.42 -3.97 21.15
C ASP A 97 4.52 -2.90 21.08
N ALA A 98 4.92 -2.54 19.86
CA ALA A 98 5.84 -1.43 19.61
C ALA A 98 5.13 -0.07 19.52
N GLY A 99 3.80 0.00 19.72
CA GLY A 99 3.01 1.22 19.56
C GLY A 99 2.99 1.71 18.10
N GLY A 100 2.89 0.81 17.14
CA GLY A 100 2.84 1.12 15.71
C GLY A 100 1.62 1.97 15.35
N HIS A 101 1.84 3.07 14.63
CA HIS A 101 0.81 4.04 14.27
C HIS A 101 1.24 4.89 13.06
N PHE A 102 0.29 5.63 12.51
CA PHE A 102 0.54 6.77 11.64
C PHE A 102 -0.47 7.86 12.03
N ASP A 103 0.03 9.01 12.51
CA ASP A 103 -0.80 10.13 12.94
C ASP A 103 -1.53 10.78 11.75
N TRP A 104 -2.49 11.67 12.02
CA TRP A 104 -3.31 12.31 10.99
C TRP A 104 -2.45 13.06 9.94
N HIS A 105 -2.67 12.76 8.67
CA HIS A 105 -1.91 13.32 7.55
C HIS A 105 -2.73 13.34 6.25
N SER A 106 -2.27 14.13 5.28
CA SER A 106 -2.62 13.97 3.87
C SER A 106 -1.47 13.27 3.15
N ASP A 107 -1.78 12.32 2.27
CA ASP A 107 -0.77 11.66 1.44
C ASP A 107 -0.17 12.62 0.41
N ILE A 108 -1.00 13.54 -0.11
CA ILE A 108 -0.62 14.56 -1.10
C ILE A 108 -1.20 15.91 -0.68
N GLY A 109 -0.39 16.96 -0.73
CA GLY A 109 -0.77 18.33 -0.36
C GLY A 109 -0.54 18.65 1.11
N ASP A 110 -0.70 19.93 1.46
CA ASP A 110 -0.59 20.48 2.82
C ASP A 110 -1.96 20.69 3.48
#